data_AF-A0A954B5N9-F1
#
_entry.id   AF-A0A954B5N9-F1
#
_cell.length_a   1.000
_cell.length_b   1.000
_cell.length_c   1.000
_cell.angle_alpha   90.00
_cell.angle_beta   90.00
_cell.angle_gamma   90.00
#
_symmetry.space_group_name_H-M   'P 1'
#
loop_
_entity.id
_entity.type
_entity.pdbx_description
1 polymer ?
#
loop_
_entity_poly.entity_id
_entity_poly.type
_entity_poly.pdbx_seq_one_letter_code
_entity_poly.pdbx_strand_id
1 'polypeptide(L)'
;REVIPNAKLVYNNSPSFNWTLSFRQQVYDAWKKDGKDLSAYNRDKLMSVDYDDTALALEADKRIQSFQKDGSKRAGIFHHLITLPTYHTAALSTDNLAKRYFGEEAMLGYVKNVQREEIRQGIACVKHQNMAGSDIGDDHKEYFAGEAALKAGGKDNTMNQFAAA
;
A
#
# COMPACT_ATOMS: atom_id res chain seq x y z
N ARG A 1 1.57 -32.56 -2.23
CA ARG A 1 0.87 -32.92 -3.47
C ARG A 1 0.92 -34.42 -3.79
N GLU A 2 1.64 -35.23 -3.00
CA GLU A 2 1.71 -36.69 -3.16
C GLU A 2 0.33 -37.38 -3.09
N VAL A 3 -0.51 -37.02 -2.12
CA VAL A 3 -1.87 -37.56 -1.98
C VAL A 3 -2.87 -36.87 -2.90
N ILE A 4 -2.85 -35.52 -2.92
CA ILE A 4 -3.76 -34.69 -3.74
C ILE A 4 -2.90 -33.83 -4.68
N PRO A 5 -2.67 -34.25 -5.93
CA PRO A 5 -1.77 -33.57 -6.87
C PRO A 5 -2.21 -32.15 -7.25
N ASN A 6 -3.51 -31.89 -7.29
CA ASN A 6 -4.11 -30.61 -7.68
C ASN A 6 -4.45 -29.70 -6.49
N ALA A 7 -4.00 -30.03 -5.28
CA ALA A 7 -4.22 -29.18 -4.11
C ALA A 7 -3.72 -27.75 -4.37
N LYS A 8 -4.58 -26.78 -4.02
CA LYS A 8 -4.33 -25.34 -4.11
C LYS A 8 -4.31 -24.76 -2.70
N LEU A 9 -3.34 -23.89 -2.44
CA LEU A 9 -3.15 -23.29 -1.12
C LEU A 9 -3.58 -21.83 -1.10
N VAL A 10 -4.06 -21.38 0.05
CA VAL A 10 -4.15 -19.97 0.41
C VAL A 10 -2.98 -19.67 1.35
N TYR A 11 -2.22 -18.61 1.07
CA TYR A 11 -1.07 -18.24 1.89
C TYR A 11 -1.20 -16.82 2.43
N ASN A 12 -1.10 -16.70 3.75
CA ASN A 12 -1.00 -15.41 4.44
C ASN A 12 0.45 -14.91 4.39
N ASN A 13 0.67 -13.87 3.59
CA ASN A 13 1.90 -13.09 3.57
C ASN A 13 1.88 -12.15 4.79
N SER A 14 2.10 -12.73 5.98
CA SER A 14 1.79 -12.09 7.26
C SER A 14 2.54 -10.76 7.46
N PRO A 15 1.86 -9.68 7.87
CA PRO A 15 2.52 -8.43 8.25
C PRO A 15 3.29 -8.56 9.58
N SER A 16 3.07 -9.63 10.36
CA SER A 16 3.81 -9.91 11.60
C SER A 16 5.20 -10.51 11.35
N PHE A 17 5.53 -10.85 10.11
CA PHE A 17 6.89 -11.26 9.75
C PHE A 17 7.77 -10.03 9.54
N ASN A 18 9.00 -10.07 10.07
CA ASN A 18 10.04 -9.15 9.65
C ASN A 18 10.60 -9.64 8.30
N TRP A 19 9.99 -9.18 7.21
CA TRP A 19 10.33 -9.60 5.84
C TRP A 19 11.79 -9.31 5.49
N THR A 20 12.24 -8.07 5.69
CA THR A 20 13.61 -7.66 5.37
C THR A 20 14.64 -8.51 6.12
N LEU A 21 14.49 -8.66 7.44
CA LEU A 21 15.43 -9.47 8.23
C LEU A 21 15.41 -10.93 7.80
N SER A 22 14.23 -11.52 7.62
CA SER A 22 14.09 -12.91 7.22
C SER A 22 14.76 -13.18 5.87
N PHE A 23 14.51 -12.34 4.87
CA PHE A 23 15.10 -12.52 3.53
C PHE A 23 16.58 -12.19 3.48
N ARG A 24 17.05 -11.15 4.20
CA ARG A 24 18.49 -10.86 4.30
C ARG A 24 19.24 -12.02 4.98
N GLN A 25 18.67 -12.63 6.03
CA GLN A 25 19.24 -13.84 6.64
C GLN A 25 19.25 -15.04 5.68
N GLN A 26 18.17 -15.27 4.92
CA GLN A 26 18.14 -16.33 3.90
C GLN A 26 19.19 -16.13 2.80
N VAL A 27 19.42 -14.88 2.37
CA VAL A 27 20.47 -14.56 1.39
C VAL A 27 21.85 -14.77 2.01
N TYR A 28 22.08 -14.27 3.22
CA TYR A 28 23.33 -14.48 3.96
C TYR A 28 23.67 -15.97 4.08
N ASP A 29 22.72 -16.79 4.52
CA ASP A 29 22.92 -18.22 4.73
C ASP A 29 23.15 -18.96 3.40
N ALA A 30 22.46 -18.57 2.32
CA ALA A 30 22.71 -19.09 0.98
C ALA A 30 24.11 -18.74 0.48
N TRP A 31 24.52 -17.48 0.60
CA TRP A 31 25.85 -17.02 0.19
C TRP A 31 26.98 -17.66 1.00
N LYS A 32 26.74 -17.88 2.30
CA LYS A 32 27.67 -18.61 3.18
C LYS A 32 27.86 -20.03 2.68
N LYS A 33 26.78 -20.71 2.31
CA LYS A 33 26.80 -22.05 1.73
C LYS A 33 27.52 -22.08 0.37
N ASP A 34 27.36 -21.05 -0.43
CA ASP A 34 28.03 -20.88 -1.73
C ASP A 34 29.50 -20.42 -1.60
N GLY A 35 30.01 -20.23 -0.38
CA GLY A 35 31.40 -19.85 -0.14
C GLY A 35 31.75 -18.40 -0.49
N LYS A 36 30.75 -17.51 -0.60
CA LYS A 36 31.01 -16.08 -0.82
C LYS A 36 31.63 -15.44 0.42
N ASP A 37 32.44 -14.41 0.20
CA ASP A 37 32.97 -13.59 1.30
C ASP A 37 31.82 -12.80 1.95
N LEU A 38 31.71 -12.95 3.27
CA LEU A 38 30.70 -12.31 4.11
C LEU A 38 31.32 -11.43 5.20
N SER A 39 32.63 -11.16 5.14
CA SER A 39 33.37 -10.36 6.13
C SER A 39 32.76 -8.98 6.37
N ALA A 40 32.14 -8.38 5.34
CA ALA A 40 31.44 -7.10 5.42
C ALA A 40 30.06 -7.16 6.11
N TYR A 41 29.50 -8.36 6.33
CA TYR A 41 28.14 -8.54 6.83
C TYR A 41 28.13 -9.15 8.23
N ASN A 42 27.56 -8.42 9.19
CA ASN A 42 27.22 -8.96 10.49
C ASN A 42 25.79 -9.51 10.44
N ARG A 43 25.65 -10.84 10.57
CA ARG A 43 24.36 -11.55 10.49
C ARG A 43 23.31 -11.04 11.48
N ASP A 44 23.73 -10.61 12.67
CA ASP A 44 22.84 -10.13 13.73
C ASP A 44 22.39 -8.68 13.51
N LYS A 45 23.04 -7.96 12.59
CA LYS A 45 22.76 -6.55 12.27
C LYS A 45 22.21 -6.35 10.86
N LEU A 46 21.72 -7.40 10.21
CA LEU A 46 21.26 -7.32 8.81
C LEU A 46 20.07 -6.39 8.60
N MET A 47 19.37 -5.96 9.64
CA MET A 47 18.30 -4.95 9.53
C MET A 47 18.82 -3.50 9.47
N SER A 48 20.13 -3.27 9.63
CA SER A 48 20.69 -1.92 9.63
C SER A 48 20.48 -1.21 8.29
N VAL A 49 20.26 0.10 8.36
CA VAL A 49 20.22 1.02 7.20
C VAL A 49 21.54 0.99 6.43
N ASP A 50 22.66 0.72 7.11
CA ASP A 50 23.98 0.62 6.49
C ASP A 50 24.05 -0.46 5.39
N TYR A 51 23.10 -1.40 5.40
CA TYR A 51 23.02 -2.48 4.43
C TYR A 51 22.08 -2.22 3.25
N ASP A 52 21.28 -1.14 3.24
CA ASP A 52 20.17 -0.96 2.29
C ASP A 52 20.60 -1.00 0.81
N ASP A 53 21.76 -0.42 0.48
CA ASP A 53 22.27 -0.40 -0.89
C ASP A 53 23.26 -1.54 -1.20
N THR A 54 23.47 -2.47 -0.25
CA THR A 54 24.43 -3.56 -0.46
C THR A 54 23.89 -4.65 -1.37
N ALA A 55 24.78 -5.40 -2.00
CA ALA A 55 24.41 -6.51 -2.88
C ALA A 55 23.53 -7.55 -2.16
N LEU A 56 23.73 -7.77 -0.86
CA LEU A 56 22.93 -8.69 -0.06
C LEU A 56 21.50 -8.20 0.10
N ALA A 57 21.31 -6.90 0.39
CA ALA A 57 19.98 -6.30 0.51
C ALA A 57 19.25 -6.29 -0.85
N LEU A 58 19.92 -5.88 -1.93
CA LEU A 58 19.33 -5.88 -3.27
C LEU A 58 18.90 -7.28 -3.72
N GLU A 59 19.66 -8.32 -3.37
CA GLU A 59 19.27 -9.71 -3.63
C GLU A 59 18.10 -10.15 -2.75
N ALA A 60 18.06 -9.74 -1.47
CA ALA A 60 16.93 -10.02 -0.58
C ALA A 60 15.63 -9.37 -1.10
N ASP A 61 15.70 -8.12 -1.57
CA ASP A 61 14.56 -7.39 -2.11
C ASP A 61 14.04 -8.03 -3.40
N LYS A 62 14.93 -8.51 -4.28
CA LYS A 62 14.53 -9.28 -5.48
C LYS A 62 13.76 -10.55 -5.11
N ARG A 63 14.17 -11.24 -4.03
CA ARG A 63 13.47 -12.44 -3.54
C ARG A 63 12.14 -12.11 -2.88
N ILE A 64 12.03 -11.00 -2.15
CA ILE A 64 10.76 -10.49 -1.62
C ILE A 64 9.82 -10.17 -2.78
N GLN A 65 10.30 -9.44 -3.79
CA GLN A 65 9.54 -9.09 -4.99
C GLN A 65 9.02 -10.32 -5.75
N SER A 66 9.83 -11.38 -5.86
CA SER A 66 9.43 -12.61 -6.54
C SER A 66 8.62 -13.58 -5.67
N PHE A 67 8.52 -13.36 -4.35
CA PHE A 67 7.98 -14.31 -3.37
C PHE A 67 6.62 -14.89 -3.78
N GLN A 68 5.67 -14.03 -4.13
CA GLN A 68 4.32 -14.48 -4.51
C GLN A 68 4.35 -15.29 -5.81
N LYS A 69 5.08 -14.81 -6.82
CA LYS A 69 5.21 -15.46 -8.12
C LYS A 69 5.87 -16.83 -7.99
N ASP A 70 6.96 -16.93 -7.24
CA ASP A 70 7.66 -18.19 -6.98
C ASP A 70 6.83 -19.14 -6.13
N GLY A 71 6.16 -18.64 -5.09
CA GLY A 71 5.23 -19.42 -4.26
C GLY A 71 4.09 -20.01 -5.08
N SER A 72 3.52 -19.23 -6.00
CA SER A 72 2.46 -19.69 -6.90
C SER A 72 2.97 -20.76 -7.86
N LYS A 73 4.12 -20.52 -8.50
CA LYS A 73 4.72 -21.43 -9.50
C LYS A 73 5.20 -22.74 -8.89
N ARG A 74 5.82 -22.71 -7.71
CA ARG A 74 6.59 -23.83 -7.15
C ARG A 74 5.92 -24.50 -5.95
N ALA A 75 5.13 -23.77 -5.17
CA ALA A 75 4.48 -24.29 -3.96
C ALA A 75 2.96 -24.51 -4.11
N GLY A 76 2.36 -24.18 -5.27
CA GLY A 76 0.94 -24.38 -5.50
C GLY A 76 0.03 -23.42 -4.74
N ILE A 77 0.55 -22.25 -4.34
CA ILE A 77 -0.24 -21.19 -3.74
C ILE A 77 -1.10 -20.56 -4.82
N PHE A 78 -2.41 -20.66 -4.66
CA PHE A 78 -3.39 -20.10 -5.58
C PHE A 78 -3.80 -18.69 -5.19
N HIS A 79 -3.90 -18.42 -3.88
CA HIS A 79 -4.33 -17.13 -3.37
C HIS A 79 -3.32 -16.61 -2.34
N HIS A 80 -2.86 -15.38 -2.57
CA HIS A 80 -2.01 -14.63 -1.66
C HIS A 80 -2.83 -13.51 -1.04
N LEU A 81 -2.76 -13.37 0.28
CA LEU A 81 -3.33 -12.24 0.99
C LEU A 81 -2.32 -11.70 2.02
N ILE A 82 -2.50 -10.46 2.44
CA ILE A 82 -1.91 -9.92 3.67
C ILE A 82 -3.11 -9.74 4.60
N THR A 83 -3.05 -10.22 5.84
CA THR A 83 -4.22 -10.21 6.73
C THR A 83 -4.67 -8.80 7.11
N LEU A 84 -3.77 -7.97 7.64
CA LEU A 84 -4.10 -6.64 8.19
C LEU A 84 -3.34 -5.48 7.50
N PRO A 85 -3.23 -5.42 6.15
CA PRO A 85 -2.49 -4.35 5.48
C PRO A 85 -3.14 -2.99 5.68
N THR A 86 -4.47 -2.94 5.73
CA THR A 86 -5.24 -1.70 5.92
C THR A 86 -5.15 -1.16 7.34
N TYR A 87 -4.94 -2.02 8.34
CA TYR A 87 -4.67 -1.58 9.72
C TYR A 87 -3.37 -0.76 9.78
N HIS A 88 -2.29 -1.30 9.22
CA HIS A 88 -0.98 -0.64 9.23
C HIS A 88 -0.96 0.62 8.35
N THR A 89 -1.55 0.57 7.15
CA THR A 89 -1.55 1.71 6.24
C THR A 89 -2.39 2.86 6.77
N ALA A 90 -3.56 2.61 7.36
CA ALA A 90 -4.37 3.64 8.00
C ALA A 90 -3.62 4.31 9.17
N ALA A 91 -3.04 3.51 10.08
CA ALA A 91 -2.28 4.03 11.22
C ALA A 91 -1.08 4.89 10.77
N LEU A 92 -0.29 4.40 9.81
CA LEU A 92 0.87 5.12 9.29
C LEU A 92 0.48 6.41 8.56
N SER A 93 -0.56 6.37 7.72
CA SER A 93 -1.00 7.57 6.99
C SER A 93 -1.50 8.65 7.95
N THR A 94 -2.25 8.25 9.00
CA THR A 94 -2.78 9.18 9.99
C THR A 94 -1.67 9.77 10.86
N ASP A 95 -0.71 8.97 11.31
CA ASP A 95 0.46 9.44 12.07
C ASP A 95 1.29 10.44 11.27
N ASN A 96 1.61 10.12 10.00
CA ASN A 96 2.35 11.02 9.11
C ASN A 96 1.59 12.33 8.84
N LEU A 97 0.28 12.27 8.65
CA LEU A 97 -0.55 13.46 8.45
C LEU A 97 -0.58 14.33 9.71
N ALA A 98 -0.84 13.72 10.88
CA ALA A 98 -0.90 14.45 12.16
C ALA A 98 0.42 15.15 12.47
N LYS A 99 1.56 14.45 12.29
CA LYS A 99 2.90 15.02 12.50
C LYS A 99 3.16 16.26 11.66
N ARG A 100 2.72 16.26 10.39
CA ARG A 100 2.93 17.40 9.49
C ARG A 100 1.93 18.52 9.74
N TYR A 101 0.65 18.17 9.92
CA TYR A 101 -0.43 19.12 10.08
C TYR A 101 -0.37 19.90 11.40
N PHE A 102 0.02 19.24 12.49
CA PHE A 102 0.23 19.90 13.78
C PHE A 102 1.69 20.33 14.00
N GLY A 103 2.58 20.01 13.08
CA GLY A 103 3.95 20.51 13.02
C GLY A 103 4.07 21.80 12.21
N GLU A 104 5.28 22.09 11.75
CA GLU A 104 5.58 23.33 11.02
C GLU A 104 4.92 23.40 9.63
N GLU A 105 4.60 22.26 9.01
CA GLU A 105 3.98 22.25 7.66
C GLU A 105 2.52 22.74 7.68
N ALA A 106 1.80 22.62 8.80
CA ALA A 106 0.40 23.00 8.92
C ALA A 106 -0.46 22.47 7.75
N MET A 107 -1.31 23.33 7.15
CA MET A 107 -2.12 22.99 5.97
C MET A 107 -1.30 22.48 4.78
N LEU A 108 -0.03 22.88 4.63
CA LEU A 108 0.81 22.40 3.53
C LEU A 108 1.07 20.90 3.65
N GLY A 109 1.11 20.35 4.86
CA GLY A 109 1.28 18.92 5.10
C GLY A 109 0.16 18.09 4.46
N TYR A 110 -1.09 18.54 4.61
CA TYR A 110 -2.25 17.94 3.95
C TYR A 110 -2.22 18.17 2.43
N VAL A 111 -2.07 19.43 2.00
CA VAL A 111 -2.17 19.79 0.57
C VAL A 111 -1.09 19.08 -0.25
N LYS A 112 0.15 19.04 0.24
CA LYS A 112 1.29 18.48 -0.49
C LYS A 112 1.22 16.96 -0.62
N ASN A 113 0.86 16.25 0.46
CA ASN A 113 1.02 14.79 0.53
C ASN A 113 -0.29 14.02 0.37
N VAL A 114 -1.45 14.70 0.43
CA VAL A 114 -2.77 14.08 0.23
C VAL A 114 -3.43 14.68 -1.00
N GLN A 115 -3.86 15.95 -0.93
CA GLN A 115 -4.71 16.53 -1.98
C GLN A 115 -4.04 16.56 -3.37
N ARG A 116 -2.78 17.01 -3.46
CA ARG A 116 -2.06 17.02 -4.74
C ARG A 116 -1.82 15.61 -5.29
N GLU A 117 -1.59 14.65 -4.41
CA GLU A 117 -1.36 13.26 -4.82
C GLU A 117 -2.64 12.60 -5.30
N GLU A 118 -3.78 12.82 -4.62
CA GLU A 118 -5.08 12.35 -5.11
C GLU A 118 -5.41 12.93 -6.49
N ILE A 119 -5.17 14.23 -6.70
CA ILE A 119 -5.39 14.88 -8.01
C ILE A 119 -4.49 14.25 -9.08
N ARG A 120 -3.18 14.17 -8.84
CA ARG A 120 -2.19 13.67 -9.83
C ARG A 120 -2.40 12.21 -10.20
N GLN A 121 -2.86 11.41 -9.25
CA GLN A 121 -3.09 9.97 -9.46
C GLN A 121 -4.53 9.68 -9.91
N GLY A 122 -5.39 10.69 -10.03
CA GLY A 122 -6.79 10.52 -10.44
C GLY A 122 -7.64 9.77 -9.40
N ILE A 123 -7.32 9.90 -8.11
CA ILE A 123 -8.05 9.26 -7.02
C ILE A 123 -9.37 10.01 -6.80
N ALA A 124 -10.48 9.32 -7.01
CA ALA A 124 -11.83 9.91 -6.94
C ALA A 124 -12.20 10.50 -5.57
N CYS A 125 -11.50 10.10 -4.49
CA CYS A 125 -11.69 10.60 -3.13
C CYS A 125 -11.53 12.13 -2.99
N VAL A 126 -10.78 12.79 -3.88
CA VAL A 126 -10.70 14.26 -3.89
C VAL A 126 -12.09 14.91 -4.09
N LYS A 127 -12.98 14.23 -4.82
CA LYS A 127 -14.41 14.53 -4.97
C LYS A 127 -15.24 13.71 -3.98
N HIS A 128 -14.92 13.83 -2.68
CA HIS A 128 -15.49 12.98 -1.62
C HIS A 128 -17.03 13.05 -1.51
N GLN A 129 -17.68 14.16 -1.92
CA GLN A 129 -19.14 14.25 -1.94
C GLN A 129 -19.75 13.29 -2.97
N ASN A 130 -19.21 13.28 -4.20
CA ASN A 130 -19.60 12.33 -5.24
C ASN A 130 -19.33 10.88 -4.79
N MET A 131 -18.14 10.62 -4.20
CA MET A 131 -17.82 9.29 -3.66
C MET A 131 -18.75 8.86 -2.52
N ALA A 132 -19.31 9.79 -1.76
CA ALA A 132 -20.33 9.53 -0.74
C ALA A 132 -21.76 9.41 -1.32
N GLY A 133 -21.92 9.52 -2.65
CA GLY A 133 -23.17 9.33 -3.35
C GLY A 133 -24.04 10.58 -3.47
N SER A 134 -23.47 11.79 -3.36
CA SER A 134 -24.25 13.04 -3.49
C SER A 134 -25.04 13.10 -4.80
N ASP A 135 -24.41 12.68 -5.90
CA ASP A 135 -24.97 12.81 -7.24
C ASP A 135 -26.14 11.83 -7.42
N ILE A 136 -26.01 10.61 -6.89
CA ILE A 136 -27.12 9.63 -6.85
C ILE A 136 -28.29 10.19 -6.04
N GLY A 137 -28.00 10.85 -4.92
CA GLY A 137 -29.01 11.50 -4.10
C GLY A 137 -29.72 12.64 -4.83
N ASP A 138 -28.99 13.43 -5.60
CA ASP A 138 -29.55 14.54 -6.38
C ASP A 138 -30.39 14.05 -7.57
N ASP A 139 -29.92 13.04 -8.30
CA ASP A 139 -30.68 12.40 -9.39
C ASP A 139 -32.00 11.83 -8.86
N HIS A 140 -31.96 11.18 -7.70
CA HIS A 140 -33.16 10.65 -7.04
C HIS A 140 -34.14 11.77 -6.68
N LYS A 141 -33.68 12.87 -6.08
CA LYS A 141 -34.56 14.00 -5.73
C LYS A 141 -35.16 14.65 -6.98
N GLU A 142 -34.37 14.83 -8.03
CA GLU A 142 -34.81 15.40 -9.30
C GLU A 142 -35.89 14.53 -9.94
N TYR A 143 -35.75 13.20 -9.88
CA TYR A 143 -36.77 12.27 -10.37
C TYR A 143 -38.14 12.47 -9.69
N PHE A 144 -38.19 12.73 -8.38
CA PHE A 144 -39.46 12.87 -7.64
C PHE A 144 -40.00 14.30 -7.58
N ALA A 145 -39.14 15.29 -7.45
CA ALA A 145 -39.51 16.67 -7.18
C ALA A 145 -39.28 17.60 -8.39
N GLY A 146 -38.67 17.11 -9.46
CA GLY A 146 -38.35 17.90 -10.66
C GLY A 146 -37.59 19.17 -10.31
N GLU A 147 -38.07 20.31 -10.80
CA GLU A 147 -37.47 21.63 -10.56
C GLU A 147 -37.45 22.05 -9.08
N ALA A 148 -38.31 21.47 -8.24
CA ALA A 148 -38.35 21.78 -6.80
C ALA A 148 -37.32 20.98 -5.98
N ALA A 149 -36.50 20.13 -6.62
CA ALA A 149 -35.51 19.30 -5.95
C ALA A 149 -34.40 20.15 -5.28
N LEU A 150 -34.23 19.97 -3.97
CA LEU A 150 -33.13 20.57 -3.20
C LEU A 150 -31.84 19.74 -3.35
N LYS A 151 -31.03 20.12 -4.33
CA LYS A 151 -29.78 19.43 -4.70
C LYS A 151 -28.59 19.86 -3.84
N ALA A 152 -27.67 18.92 -3.58
CA ALA A 152 -26.38 19.18 -2.97
C ALA A 152 -25.38 19.78 -3.99
N GLY A 153 -25.55 19.45 -5.26
CA GLY A 153 -24.86 20.07 -6.40
C GLY A 153 -25.35 21.48 -6.73
N GLY A 154 -24.68 22.11 -7.70
CA GLY A 154 -24.99 23.46 -8.14
C GLY A 154 -23.76 24.32 -8.39
N LYS A 155 -23.97 25.61 -8.63
CA LYS A 155 -22.91 26.58 -8.95
C LYS A 155 -21.83 26.66 -7.87
N ASP A 156 -22.25 26.62 -6.60
CA ASP A 156 -21.36 26.78 -5.44
C ASP A 156 -20.83 25.43 -4.91
N ASN A 157 -21.04 24.33 -5.64
CA ASN A 157 -20.49 23.04 -5.26
C ASN A 157 -18.95 23.09 -5.26
N THR A 158 -18.35 22.75 -4.12
CA THR A 158 -16.89 22.74 -3.94
C THR A 158 -16.18 21.80 -4.90
N MET A 159 -16.87 20.76 -5.41
CA MET A 159 -16.33 19.85 -6.42
C MET A 159 -16.00 20.52 -7.75
N ASN A 160 -16.62 21.67 -8.07
CA ASN A 160 -16.35 22.43 -9.29
C ASN A 160 -14.89 22.90 -9.37
N GLN A 161 -14.21 23.04 -8.22
CA GLN A 161 -12.79 23.40 -8.14
C GLN A 161 -11.86 22.28 -8.69
N PHE A 162 -12.36 21.04 -8.76
CA PHE A 162 -11.64 19.87 -9.26
C PHE A 162 -12.12 19.45 -10.66
N ALA A 163 -12.87 20.30 -11.37
CA ALA A 163 -13.36 20.00 -12.72
C ALA A 163 -12.31 20.24 -13.81
N ALA A 164 -11.30 21.08 -13.54
CA ALA A 164 -10.23 21.46 -14.48
C ALA A 164 -8.85 20.90 -14.10
N ALA A 165 -8.79 20.03 -13.08
CA ALA A 165 -7.57 19.46 -12.53
C ALA A 165 -7.26 18.08 -13.12
#